data_AF-A0A970P8V7-F1
#
_entry.id   AF-A0A970P8V7-F1
#
_cell.length_a   1.000
_cell.length_b   1.000
_cell.length_c   1.000
_cell.angle_alpha   90.00
_cell.angle_beta   90.00
_cell.angle_gamma   90.00
#
_symmetry.space_group_name_H-M   'P 1'
#
loop_
_entity.id
_entity.type
_entity.pdbx_description
1 polymer ?
#
loop_
_entity_poly.entity_id
_entity_poly.type
_entity_poly.pdbx_seq_one_letter_code
_entity_poly.pdbx_strand_id
1 'polypeptide(L)'
;MLRGMAKLVTGGEIITIATTILVGAAIGMVIASGMSGGGRICVGCIVGIAMFGVILRTGMGLFHRYNKLTSGRCPNPLCHGVVQHSELVGKGNVVCPTCKRTWPELQGMRFRATARG
;
A
#
# COMPACT_ATOMS: atom_id res chain seq x y z
N MET A 1 1.01 -0.26 -14.49
CA MET A 1 0.82 -0.76 -13.12
C MET A 1 1.63 0.03 -12.09
N LEU A 2 2.98 0.04 -12.16
CA LEU A 2 3.86 0.72 -11.18
C LEU A 2 3.52 2.22 -10.94
N ARG A 3 3.30 3.00 -12.00
CA ARG A 3 2.91 4.42 -11.86
C ARG A 3 1.56 4.63 -11.16
N GLY A 4 0.61 3.70 -11.34
CA GLY A 4 -0.69 3.77 -10.68
C GLY A 4 -0.63 3.39 -9.21
N MET A 5 0.22 2.41 -8.87
CA MET A 5 0.51 2.05 -7.48
C MET A 5 1.21 3.19 -6.75
N ALA A 6 2.18 3.86 -7.38
CA ALA A 6 2.87 5.02 -6.78
C ALA A 6 1.91 6.16 -6.40
N LYS A 7 0.82 6.36 -7.15
CA LYS A 7 -0.23 7.35 -6.81
C LYS A 7 -1.10 6.94 -5.62
N LEU A 8 -1.20 5.64 -5.35
CA LEU A 8 -2.00 5.07 -4.26
C LEU A 8 -1.21 4.89 -2.97
N VAL A 9 0.12 4.93 -3.05
CA VAL A 9 0.98 4.86 -1.88
C VAL A 9 0.65 6.05 -0.98
N THR A 10 0.16 5.74 0.21
CA THR A 10 -0.12 6.75 1.23
C THR A 10 1.18 7.12 1.93
N GLY A 11 1.30 8.39 2.37
CA GLY A 11 2.47 8.83 3.15
C GLY A 11 2.75 7.95 4.38
N GLY A 12 1.69 7.44 5.02
CA GLY A 12 1.81 6.50 6.13
C GLY A 12 2.48 5.17 5.76
N GLU A 13 2.24 4.63 4.57
CA GLU A 13 2.89 3.39 4.11
C GLU A 13 4.37 3.64 3.77
N ILE A 14 4.71 4.83 3.24
CA ILE A 14 6.12 5.23 3.02
C ILE A 14 6.84 5.36 4.37
N ILE A 15 6.23 6.04 5.34
CA ILE A 15 6.79 6.19 6.69
C ILE A 15 7.00 4.81 7.29
N THR A 16 6.00 3.92 7.22
CA THR A 16 6.11 2.57 7.76
C THR A 16 7.28 1.81 7.12
N ILE A 17 7.40 1.80 5.79
CA ILE A 17 8.51 1.15 5.09
C ILE A 17 9.85 1.75 5.50
N ALA A 18 9.97 3.08 5.51
CA ALA A 18 11.19 3.79 5.88
C ALA A 18 11.61 3.50 7.34
N THR A 19 10.66 3.54 8.28
CA THR A 19 10.92 3.22 9.68
C THR A 19 11.30 1.76 9.86
N THR A 20 10.65 0.84 9.13
CA THR A 20 11.01 -0.58 9.23
C THR A 20 12.44 -0.78 8.76
N ILE A 21 12.85 -0.14 7.65
CA ILE A 21 14.21 -0.27 7.10
C ILE A 21 15.24 0.32 8.06
N LEU A 22 15.01 1.53 8.57
CA LEU A 22 15.94 2.18 9.50
C LEU A 22 16.09 1.39 10.81
N VAL A 23 14.98 0.98 11.41
CA VAL A 23 14.98 0.23 12.68
C VAL A 23 15.55 -1.18 12.48
N GLY A 24 15.15 -1.87 11.40
CA GLY A 24 15.65 -3.20 11.08
C GLY A 24 17.15 -3.21 10.79
N ALA A 25 17.66 -2.23 10.04
CA ALA A 25 19.08 -2.09 9.76
C ALA A 25 19.88 -1.72 11.03
N ALA A 26 19.37 -0.80 11.86
CA ALA A 26 20.01 -0.41 13.11
C ALA A 26 20.11 -1.61 14.08
N ILE A 27 19.03 -2.35 14.28
CA ILE A 27 19.00 -3.55 15.11
C ILE A 27 19.94 -4.62 14.54
N GLY A 28 19.92 -4.84 13.22
CA GLY A 28 20.83 -5.78 12.55
C GLY A 28 22.30 -5.44 12.79
N MET A 29 22.68 -4.16 12.71
CA MET A 29 24.04 -3.70 12.96
C MET A 29 24.46 -3.85 14.43
N VAL A 30 23.58 -3.52 15.38
CA VAL A 30 23.85 -3.65 16.82
C VAL A 30 24.03 -5.12 17.22
N ILE A 31 23.21 -6.03 16.70
CA ILE A 31 23.36 -7.45 17.03
C ILE A 31 24.59 -8.03 16.32
N ALA A 32 24.86 -7.63 15.07
CA ALA A 32 26.04 -8.09 14.35
C ALA A 32 27.35 -7.66 15.03
N SER A 33 27.44 -6.48 15.65
CA SER A 33 28.67 -6.01 16.29
C SER A 33 29.10 -6.89 17.48
N GLY A 34 28.15 -7.53 18.19
CA GLY A 34 28.42 -8.38 19.35
C GLY A 34 28.69 -9.86 19.07
N MET A 35 28.56 -10.33 17.82
CA MET A 35 28.66 -11.76 17.47
C MET A 35 29.84 -12.06 16.53
N SER A 36 30.40 -13.26 16.59
CA SER A 36 31.43 -13.74 15.65
C SER A 36 30.83 -14.66 14.57
N GLY A 37 31.35 -14.52 13.34
CA GLY A 37 31.17 -15.43 12.19
C GLY A 37 29.76 -15.95 11.93
N GLY A 38 29.47 -17.16 12.42
CA GLY A 38 28.22 -17.88 12.15
C GLY A 38 26.96 -17.23 12.75
N GLY A 39 27.07 -16.63 13.94
CA GLY A 39 25.93 -15.97 14.58
C GLY A 39 25.43 -14.74 13.82
N ARG A 40 26.34 -14.02 13.16
CA ARG A 40 26.02 -12.83 12.34
C ARG A 40 25.15 -13.17 11.14
N ILE A 41 25.42 -14.30 10.47
CA ILE A 41 24.68 -14.73 9.29
C ILE A 41 23.25 -15.12 9.67
N CYS A 42 23.08 -15.91 10.75
CA CYS A 42 21.75 -16.30 11.23
C CYS A 42 20.88 -15.09 11.61
N VAL A 43 21.45 -14.14 12.36
CA VAL A 43 20.71 -12.91 12.73
C VAL A 43 20.38 -12.08 11.50
N GLY A 44 21.31 -11.90 10.57
CA GLY A 44 21.08 -11.20 9.32
C GLY A 44 19.92 -11.82 8.52
N CYS A 45 19.86 -13.15 8.45
CA CYS A 45 18.76 -13.85 7.78
C CYS A 45 17.41 -13.65 8.49
N ILE A 46 17.36 -13.74 9.82
CA ILE A 46 16.11 -13.56 10.60
C ILE A 46 15.57 -12.14 10.43
N VAL A 47 16.44 -11.13 10.59
CA VAL A 47 16.08 -9.71 10.40
C VAL A 47 15.66 -9.47 8.96
N GLY A 48 16.40 -10.01 7.98
CA GLY A 48 16.07 -9.91 6.57
C GLY A 48 14.71 -10.50 6.20
N ILE A 49 14.37 -11.69 6.72
CA ILE A 49 13.08 -12.33 6.49
C ILE A 49 11.95 -11.52 7.14
N ALA A 50 12.14 -11.04 8.37
CA ALA A 50 11.15 -10.22 9.06
C ALA A 50 10.86 -8.92 8.28
N MET A 51 11.92 -8.24 7.82
CA MET A 51 11.86 -7.06 6.97
C MET A 51 11.11 -7.32 5.67
N PHE A 52 11.46 -8.41 4.99
CA PHE A 52 10.83 -8.81 3.75
C PHE A 52 9.34 -9.12 3.94
N GLY A 53 8.96 -9.74 5.06
CA GLY A 53 7.57 -10.00 5.43
C GLY A 53 6.73 -8.73 5.58
N VAL A 54 7.26 -7.69 6.21
CA VAL A 54 6.57 -6.39 6.37
C VAL A 54 6.38 -5.69 5.02
N ILE A 55 7.42 -5.70 4.18
CA ILE A 55 7.37 -5.12 2.84
C ILE A 55 6.33 -5.85 1.98
N LEU A 56 6.34 -7.19 1.98
CA LEU A 56 5.37 -7.99 1.25
C LEU A 56 3.94 -7.74 1.71
N ARG A 57 3.70 -7.69 3.03
CA ARG A 57 2.35 -7.45 3.57
C ARG A 57 1.81 -6.09 3.13
N THR A 58 2.65 -5.07 3.16
CA THR A 58 2.30 -3.71 2.71
C THR A 58 2.04 -3.68 1.20
N GLY A 59 2.92 -4.33 0.42
CA GLY A 59 2.79 -4.45 -1.04
C GLY A 59 1.52 -5.19 -1.47
N MET A 60 1.16 -6.29 -0.80
CA MET A 60 -0.07 -7.03 -1.05
C MET A 60 -1.32 -6.19 -0.74
N GLY A 61 -1.29 -5.41 0.34
CA GLY A 61 -2.37 -4.48 0.68
C GLY A 61 -2.60 -3.43 -0.41
N LEU A 62 -1.51 -2.82 -0.90
CA LEU A 62 -1.53 -1.89 -2.03
C LEU A 62 -2.04 -2.54 -3.30
N PHE A 63 -1.58 -3.76 -3.62
CA PHE A 63 -2.02 -4.50 -4.79
C PHE A 63 -3.52 -4.80 -4.74
N HIS A 64 -4.04 -5.19 -3.58
CA HIS A 64 -5.46 -5.45 -3.39
C HIS A 64 -6.30 -4.18 -3.54
N ARG A 65 -5.85 -3.05 -2.97
CA ARG A 65 -6.51 -1.74 -3.15
C ARG A 65 -6.48 -1.29 -4.61
N TYR A 66 -5.32 -1.44 -5.27
CA TYR A 66 -5.17 -1.16 -6.70
C TYR A 66 -6.20 -1.94 -7.51
N ASN A 67 -6.26 -3.27 -7.35
CA ASN A 67 -7.20 -4.12 -8.09
C ASN A 67 -8.67 -3.78 -7.82
N LYS A 68 -9.04 -3.50 -6.56
CA LYS A 68 -10.40 -3.04 -6.23
C LYS A 68 -10.72 -1.75 -6.98
N LEU A 69 -9.78 -0.80 -6.95
CA LEU A 69 -9.97 0.50 -7.57
C LEU A 69 -10.00 0.43 -9.11
N THR A 70 -9.15 -0.38 -9.76
CA THR A 70 -9.25 -0.65 -11.22
C THR A 70 -10.54 -1.35 -11.60
N SER A 71 -11.10 -2.17 -10.71
CA SER A 71 -12.43 -2.77 -10.92
C SER A 71 -13.61 -1.80 -10.70
N GLY A 72 -13.33 -0.54 -10.34
CA GLY A 72 -14.32 0.49 -10.06
C GLY A 72 -14.95 0.39 -8.67
N ARG A 73 -14.39 -0.40 -7.75
CA ARG A 73 -14.88 -0.55 -6.37
C ARG A 73 -14.11 0.34 -5.40
N CYS A 74 -14.75 0.74 -4.30
CA CYS A 74 -14.07 1.43 -3.23
C CYS A 74 -13.07 0.49 -2.53
N PRO A 75 -11.80 0.92 -2.35
CA PRO A 75 -10.80 0.11 -1.66
C PRO A 75 -10.90 0.18 -0.12
N ASN A 76 -11.79 1.02 0.41
CA ASN A 76 -12.05 1.09 1.86
C ASN A 76 -12.68 -0.23 2.35
N PRO A 77 -12.08 -0.96 3.32
CA PRO A 77 -12.58 -2.25 3.77
C PRO A 77 -14.00 -2.19 4.35
N LEU A 78 -14.40 -1.04 4.90
CA LEU A 78 -15.72 -0.82 5.48
C LEU A 78 -16.75 -0.31 4.46
N CYS A 79 -16.38 -0.13 3.19
CA CYS A 79 -17.26 0.39 2.15
C CYS A 79 -17.38 -0.58 0.99
N HIS A 80 -18.61 -0.96 0.66
CA HIS A 80 -18.91 -1.81 -0.50
C HIS A 80 -19.36 -1.00 -1.73
N GLY A 81 -19.28 0.33 -1.66
CA GLY A 81 -19.63 1.21 -2.77
C GLY A 81 -18.68 1.13 -3.96
N VAL A 82 -19.08 1.76 -5.06
CA VAL A 82 -18.26 1.93 -6.26
C VAL A 82 -17.68 3.34 -6.31
N VAL A 83 -16.58 3.52 -7.04
CA VAL A 83 -16.00 4.84 -7.30
C VAL A 83 -16.56 5.41 -8.59
N GLN A 84 -16.77 6.72 -8.61
CA GLN A 84 -17.34 7.46 -9.74
C GLN A 84 -16.57 8.76 -9.96
N HIS A 85 -16.63 9.24 -11.19
CA HIS A 85 -16.22 10.62 -11.47
C HIS A 85 -17.22 11.59 -10.87
N SER A 86 -16.68 12.66 -10.29
CA SER A 86 -17.48 13.78 -9.84
C SER A 86 -16.71 15.06 -10.17
N GLU A 87 -17.43 16.06 -10.66
CA GLU A 87 -16.89 17.38 -10.99
C GLU A 87 -16.32 18.09 -9.74
N LEU A 88 -16.74 17.68 -8.55
CA LEU A 88 -16.35 18.26 -7.27
C LEU A 88 -14.89 17.95 -6.85
N VAL A 89 -14.24 16.95 -7.44
CA VAL A 89 -12.97 16.38 -6.93
C VAL A 89 -11.73 16.80 -7.75
N GLY A 90 -11.94 17.56 -8.83
CA GLY A 90 -10.90 17.90 -9.79
C GLY A 90 -10.50 16.73 -10.70
N LYS A 91 -9.92 17.07 -11.86
CA LYS A 91 -9.48 16.08 -12.86
C LYS A 91 -8.40 15.15 -12.27
N GLY A 92 -8.47 13.87 -12.59
CA GLY A 92 -7.51 12.86 -12.12
C GLY A 92 -7.82 12.26 -10.75
N ASN A 93 -8.97 12.56 -10.16
CA ASN A 93 -9.49 11.94 -8.94
C ASN A 93 -10.90 11.38 -9.17
N VAL A 94 -11.24 10.36 -8.39
CA VAL A 94 -12.54 9.72 -8.33
C VAL A 94 -13.03 9.70 -6.88
N VAL A 95 -14.34 9.76 -6.68
CA VAL A 95 -14.95 9.74 -5.34
C VAL A 95 -15.86 8.53 -5.19
N CYS A 96 -15.88 7.94 -4.01
CA CYS A 96 -16.92 7.00 -3.63
C CYS A 96 -18.07 7.77 -2.99
N PRO A 97 -19.28 7.83 -3.57
CA PRO A 97 -20.40 8.57 -3.00
C PRO A 97 -20.86 7.99 -1.65
N THR A 98 -20.66 6.68 -1.43
CA THR A 98 -21.07 6.00 -0.19
C THR A 98 -20.27 6.43 1.03
N CYS A 99 -18.94 6.56 0.90
CA CYS A 99 -18.06 6.92 2.02
C CYS A 99 -17.40 8.29 1.88
N LYS A 100 -17.74 9.04 0.81
CA LYS A 100 -17.21 10.37 0.45
C LYS A 100 -15.68 10.47 0.36
N ARG A 101 -14.98 9.33 0.32
CA ARG A 101 -13.52 9.29 0.16
C ARG A 101 -13.12 9.47 -1.29
N THR A 102 -12.06 10.22 -1.49
CA THR A 102 -11.44 10.51 -2.77
C THR A 102 -10.25 9.60 -3.01
N TRP A 103 -10.06 9.19 -4.26
CA TRP A 103 -9.01 8.29 -4.69
C TRP A 103 -8.42 8.80 -6.01
N PRO A 104 -7.13 8.57 -6.29
CA PRO A 104 -6.56 8.93 -7.58
C PRO A 104 -7.19 8.09 -8.69
N GLU A 105 -7.43 8.72 -9.83
CA GLU A 105 -7.83 8.02 -11.04
C GLU A 105 -6.65 7.22 -11.61
N LEU A 106 -6.93 5.96 -11.99
CA LEU A 106 -5.97 5.02 -12.52
C LEU A 106 -6.31 4.73 -13.96
N GLN A 107 -5.27 4.55 -14.78
CA GLN A 107 -5.45 4.14 -16.16
C GLN A 107 -6.09 2.75 -16.23
N GLY A 108 -7.18 2.64 -16.98
CA GLY A 108 -7.93 1.38 -17.13
C GLY A 108 -8.92 1.07 -16.01
N MET A 109 -9.32 2.06 -15.20
CA MET A 109 -10.46 1.90 -14.29
C MET A 109 -11.75 1.57 -15.06
N ARG A 110 -12.48 0.57 -14.58
CA ARG A 110 -13.82 0.23 -15.08
C ARG A 110 -14.86 0.85 -14.14
N PHE A 111 -15.38 2.02 -14.50
CA PHE A 111 -16.48 2.62 -13.74
C PHE A 111 -17.73 1.76 -13.86
N ARG A 112 -18.21 1.25 -12.73
CA ARG A 112 -19.51 0.59 -12.67
C ARG A 112 -20.56 1.66 -12.39
N ALA A 113 -21.60 1.70 -13.20
CA ALA A 113 -22.79 2.48 -12.87
C ALA A 113 -23.33 1.95 -11.53
N THR A 114 -23.52 2.83 -10.55
CA THR A 114 -24.47 2.52 -9.47
C THR A 114 -25.83 2.40 -10.15
N ALA A 115 -26.45 1.22 -10.09
CA ALA A 115 -27.87 1.12 -10.43
C ALA A 115 -28.60 2.15 -9.56
N ARG A 116 -29.08 3.22 -10.19
CA ARG A 116 -30.07 4.12 -9.59
C ARG A 116 -31.36 3.29 -9.60
N GLY A 117 -31.61 2.59 -8.49
CA GLY A 117 -32.94 2.12 -8.12
C GLY A 117 -33.65 3.22 -7.39
#